data_AF-A0A6S7JWI5-F1
#
_entry.id   AF-A0A6S7JWI5-F1
#
_cell.length_a   1.000
_cell.length_b   1.000
_cell.length_c   1.000
_cell.angle_alpha   90.00
_cell.angle_beta   90.00
_cell.angle_gamma   90.00
#
_symmetry.space_group_name_H-M   'P 1'
#
loop_
_entity.id
_entity.type
_entity.pdbx_description
1 polymer ?
#
loop_
_entity_poly.entity_id
_entity_poly.type
_entity_poly.pdbx_seq_one_letter_code
_entity_poly.pdbx_strand_id
1 'polypeptide(L)'
;MDLCKAAKELERALCKVKGMRDKWNTIKMEAVKFALKVGVSFTFTFKRIGRVPRFFDEFASDTRPQDPEERFTVEMFYRVIDTATTQLEERFKSQNFVGNALKFELPGSLASLDITEMRKSVNVFVNENKGDICKDGVEVVDYTADLMGEIESFRWCFGNQLKRMSSVSEVLALLKEVDMSSYSKLLSAVVIFVTLPVTVASAERSFSKLKLIKNYLCSSISQDRMDSLAILSIENTEAWSLNMEKLIDKFAEKKHESANSKFELL
;
A
#
# COMPACT_ATOMS: atom_id res chain seq x y z
N MET A 1 11.38 4.05 5.55
CA MET A 1 10.46 5.15 5.92
C MET A 1 9.53 4.55 6.97
N ASP A 2 9.41 5.16 8.14
CA ASP A 2 8.59 4.63 9.23
C ASP A 2 7.10 4.67 8.86
N LEU A 3 6.40 3.54 8.98
CA LEU A 3 4.97 3.37 8.64
C LEU A 3 4.09 4.45 9.28
N CYS A 4 4.42 4.83 10.52
CA CYS A 4 3.67 5.86 11.23
C CYS A 4 3.91 7.27 10.70
N LYS A 5 5.12 7.57 10.22
CA LYS A 5 5.40 8.86 9.57
C LYS A 5 4.68 8.94 8.23
N ALA A 6 4.70 7.85 7.46
CA ALA A 6 3.97 7.77 6.19
C ALA A 6 2.46 7.93 6.38
N ALA A 7 1.86 7.27 7.39
CA ALA A 7 0.44 7.41 7.71
C ALA A 7 0.06 8.86 8.07
N LYS A 8 0.88 9.54 8.89
CA LYS A 8 0.65 10.95 9.27
C LYS A 8 0.73 11.91 8.07
N GLU A 9 1.71 11.73 7.19
CA GLU A 9 1.81 12.57 5.99
C GLU A 9 0.64 12.32 5.02
N LEU A 10 0.15 11.08 4.94
CA LEU A 10 -1.05 10.72 4.16
C LEU A 10 -2.31 11.39 4.73
N GLU A 11 -2.53 11.34 6.04
CA GLU A 11 -3.64 12.04 6.68
C GLU A 11 -3.62 13.55 6.40
N ARG A 12 -2.43 14.16 6.46
CA ARG A 12 -2.26 15.58 6.10
C ARG A 12 -2.60 15.84 4.64
N ALA A 13 -2.13 14.99 3.73
CA ALA A 13 -2.42 15.12 2.30
C ALA A 13 -3.92 14.98 2.02
N LEU A 14 -4.58 14.02 2.65
CA LEU A 14 -6.01 13.77 2.52
C LEU A 14 -6.83 14.95 3.08
N CYS A 15 -6.45 15.48 4.24
CA CYS A 15 -7.04 16.68 4.81
C CYS A 15 -6.86 17.91 3.89
N LYS A 16 -5.68 18.05 3.28
CA LYS A 16 -5.39 19.14 2.33
C LYS A 16 -6.25 19.03 1.07
N VAL A 17 -6.41 17.84 0.50
CA VAL A 17 -7.25 17.59 -0.70
C VAL A 17 -8.72 17.83 -0.38
N LYS A 18 -9.22 17.32 0.76
CA LYS A 18 -10.60 17.61 1.22
C LYS A 18 -10.83 19.10 1.40
N GLY A 19 -9.90 19.80 2.06
CA GLY A 19 -9.98 21.24 2.28
C GLY A 19 -9.84 22.10 1.01
N MET A 20 -9.42 21.54 -0.13
CA MET A 20 -9.47 22.25 -1.41
C MET A 20 -10.89 22.41 -1.93
N ARG A 21 -11.80 21.50 -1.58
CA ARG A 21 -13.22 21.53 -1.98
C ARG A 21 -13.88 22.86 -1.61
N ASP A 22 -13.60 23.36 -0.42
CA ASP A 22 -14.18 24.62 0.12
C ASP A 22 -13.44 25.89 -0.36
N LYS A 23 -12.31 25.74 -1.06
CA LYS A 23 -11.42 26.85 -1.45
C LYS A 23 -11.41 27.14 -2.95
N TRP A 24 -12.50 26.80 -3.66
CA TRP A 24 -12.64 27.01 -5.10
C TRP A 24 -12.23 28.42 -5.56
N ASN A 25 -12.76 29.47 -4.90
CA ASN A 25 -12.50 30.86 -5.28
C ASN A 25 -11.00 31.23 -5.20
N THR A 26 -10.31 30.76 -4.17
CA THR A 26 -8.87 30.99 -3.99
C THR A 26 -8.06 30.30 -5.09
N ILE A 27 -8.38 29.04 -5.35
CA ILE A 27 -7.70 28.22 -6.38
C ILE A 27 -7.93 28.82 -7.77
N LYS A 28 -9.15 29.27 -8.06
CA LYS A 28 -9.49 29.97 -9.31
C LYS A 28 -8.64 31.23 -9.47
N MET A 29 -8.56 32.08 -8.45
CA MET A 29 -7.76 33.31 -8.52
C MET A 29 -6.27 33.04 -8.77
N GLU A 30 -5.71 32.02 -8.13
CA GLU A 30 -4.31 31.61 -8.36
C GLU A 30 -4.10 31.07 -9.78
N ALA A 31 -5.03 30.24 -10.27
CA ALA A 31 -4.97 29.70 -11.63
C ALA A 31 -5.07 30.82 -12.69
N VAL A 32 -5.95 31.81 -12.50
CA VAL A 32 -6.07 32.96 -13.40
C VAL A 32 -4.79 33.81 -13.38
N LYS A 33 -4.22 34.10 -12.21
CA LYS A 33 -2.93 34.80 -12.10
C LYS A 33 -1.82 34.07 -12.85
N PHE A 34 -1.78 32.74 -12.73
CA PHE A 34 -0.82 31.91 -13.44
C PHE A 34 -1.05 31.94 -14.96
N ALA A 35 -2.29 31.81 -15.43
CA ALA A 35 -2.62 31.88 -16.86
C ALA A 35 -2.21 33.23 -17.47
N LEU A 36 -2.49 34.34 -16.76
CA LEU A 36 -2.06 35.68 -17.17
C LEU A 36 -0.53 35.79 -17.26
N LYS A 37 0.20 35.20 -16.31
CA LYS A 37 1.68 35.17 -16.34
C LYS A 37 2.24 34.42 -17.55
N VAL A 38 1.55 33.38 -18.00
CA VAL A 38 1.94 32.55 -19.16
C VAL A 38 1.41 33.14 -20.48
N GLY A 39 0.66 34.25 -20.44
CA GLY A 39 0.10 34.90 -21.63
C GLY A 39 -1.15 34.22 -22.20
N VAL A 40 -1.83 33.37 -21.41
CA VAL A 40 -3.05 32.67 -21.82
C VAL A 40 -4.28 33.43 -21.31
N SER A 41 -5.18 33.82 -22.20
CA SER A 41 -6.47 34.42 -21.82
C SER A 41 -7.39 33.37 -21.21
N PHE A 42 -7.91 33.63 -20.01
CA PHE A 42 -8.89 32.77 -19.36
C PHE A 42 -10.29 33.38 -19.47
N THR A 43 -11.19 32.73 -20.20
CA THR A 43 -12.61 33.10 -20.28
C THR A 43 -13.46 31.84 -20.32
N PHE A 44 -14.49 31.78 -19.48
CA PHE A 44 -15.51 30.74 -19.59
C PHE A 44 -16.39 31.00 -20.81
N THR A 45 -16.44 30.04 -21.74
CA THR A 45 -17.28 30.15 -22.94
C THR A 45 -18.68 29.62 -22.68
N PHE A 46 -19.70 30.44 -22.93
CA PHE A 46 -21.09 29.99 -22.93
C PHE A 46 -21.38 29.14 -24.17
N LYS A 47 -21.64 27.84 -23.99
CA LYS A 47 -22.18 27.01 -25.06
C LYS A 47 -23.71 27.08 -25.05
N ARG A 48 -24.31 27.22 -26.23
CA ARG A 48 -25.77 27.16 -26.40
C ARG A 48 -26.30 25.81 -25.87
N ILE A 49 -27.25 25.86 -24.94
CA ILE A 49 -27.87 24.66 -24.37
C ILE A 49 -29.04 24.26 -25.28
N GLY A 50 -28.99 23.05 -25.85
CA GLY A 50 -30.13 22.44 -26.53
C GLY A 50 -31.21 22.08 -25.52
N ARG A 51 -32.45 22.56 -25.71
CA ARG A 51 -33.58 22.14 -24.87
C ARG A 51 -34.01 20.75 -25.30
N VAL A 52 -34.00 19.80 -24.38
CA VAL A 52 -34.60 18.48 -24.60
C VAL A 52 -36.13 18.65 -24.51
N PRO A 53 -36.91 18.17 -25.49
CA PRO A 53 -38.37 18.19 -25.41
C PRO A 53 -38.83 17.34 -24.22
N ARG A 54 -39.77 17.88 -23.41
CA ARG A 54 -40.36 17.15 -22.28
C ARG A 54 -41.49 16.26 -22.74
N PHE A 55 -41.61 15.07 -22.16
CA PHE A 55 -42.79 14.23 -22.30
C PHE A 55 -43.87 14.61 -21.29
N PHE A 56 -45.14 14.29 -21.60
CA PHE A 56 -46.33 14.76 -20.88
C PHE A 56 -46.38 14.36 -19.38
N ASP A 57 -45.58 13.37 -18.95
CA ASP A 57 -45.55 12.87 -17.55
C ASP A 57 -44.23 13.11 -16.81
N GLU A 58 -43.30 13.92 -17.36
CA GLU A 58 -42.03 14.22 -16.67
C GLU A 58 -42.21 15.31 -15.59
N PHE A 59 -42.18 14.89 -14.31
CA PHE A 59 -42.36 15.76 -13.15
C PHE A 59 -41.19 16.72 -12.84
N ALA A 60 -40.00 16.50 -13.41
CA ALA A 60 -38.84 17.36 -13.18
C ALA A 60 -37.89 17.39 -14.39
N SER A 61 -37.40 18.58 -14.74
CA SER A 61 -36.30 18.73 -15.69
C SER A 61 -34.96 18.60 -14.97
N ASP A 62 -34.04 17.85 -15.56
CA ASP A 62 -32.64 17.74 -15.12
C ASP A 62 -32.00 19.15 -15.06
N THR A 63 -31.90 19.75 -13.86
CA THR A 63 -31.38 21.10 -13.67
C THR A 63 -29.86 21.09 -13.81
N ARG A 64 -29.38 21.28 -15.03
CA ARG A 64 -27.96 21.56 -15.27
C ARG A 64 -27.65 23.01 -14.91
N PRO A 65 -26.54 23.30 -14.20
CA PRO A 65 -26.05 24.67 -14.02
C PRO A 65 -25.91 25.34 -15.38
N GLN A 66 -26.60 26.47 -15.57
CA GLN A 66 -26.55 27.21 -16.84
C GLN A 66 -25.30 28.07 -16.94
N ASP A 67 -24.77 28.50 -15.79
CA ASP A 67 -23.53 29.24 -15.72
C ASP A 67 -22.34 28.30 -15.99
N PRO A 68 -21.45 28.62 -16.97
CA PRO A 68 -20.33 27.75 -17.32
C PRO A 68 -19.31 27.61 -16.20
N GLU A 69 -19.19 28.60 -15.30
CA GLU A 69 -18.31 28.53 -14.16
C GLU A 69 -18.87 27.60 -13.08
N GLU A 70 -20.16 27.75 -12.75
CA GLU A 70 -20.86 26.83 -11.84
C GLU A 70 -20.80 25.39 -12.37
N ARG A 71 -21.01 25.23 -13.68
CA ARG A 71 -20.90 23.93 -14.35
C ARG A 71 -19.50 23.33 -14.26
N PHE A 72 -18.45 24.11 -14.51
CA PHE A 72 -17.07 23.63 -14.34
C PHE A 72 -16.80 23.23 -12.87
N THR A 73 -17.30 24.03 -11.93
CA THR A 73 -17.12 23.79 -10.49
C THR A 73 -17.77 22.46 -10.09
N VAL A 74 -19.01 22.22 -10.51
CA VAL A 74 -19.76 21.00 -10.15
C VAL A 74 -19.30 19.77 -10.93
N GLU A 75 -19.20 19.86 -12.26
CA GLU A 75 -18.95 18.69 -13.12
C GLU A 75 -17.48 18.26 -13.13
N MET A 76 -16.54 19.21 -12.99
CA MET A 76 -15.10 18.92 -13.05
C MET A 76 -14.44 19.06 -11.68
N PHE A 77 -14.50 20.24 -11.05
CA PHE A 77 -13.70 20.49 -9.84
C PHE A 77 -14.10 19.58 -8.67
N TYR A 78 -15.37 19.61 -8.26
CA TYR A 78 -15.84 18.74 -7.18
C TYR A 78 -15.70 17.27 -7.53
N ARG A 79 -16.00 16.89 -8.77
CA ARG A 79 -15.85 15.50 -9.22
C ARG A 79 -14.41 14.99 -9.11
N VAL A 80 -13.42 15.80 -9.50
CA VAL A 80 -12.00 15.44 -9.40
C VAL A 80 -11.56 15.34 -7.94
N ILE A 81 -11.92 16.31 -7.10
CA ILE A 81 -11.55 16.30 -5.67
C ILE A 81 -12.23 15.13 -4.95
N ASP A 82 -13.52 14.90 -5.20
CA ASP A 82 -14.29 13.80 -4.59
C ASP A 82 -13.72 12.45 -5.05
N THR A 83 -13.45 12.26 -6.34
CA THR A 83 -12.82 11.04 -6.86
C THR A 83 -11.44 10.82 -6.26
N ALA A 84 -10.59 11.85 -6.23
CA ALA A 84 -9.25 11.75 -5.64
C ALA A 84 -9.34 11.40 -4.14
N THR A 85 -10.28 12.00 -3.43
CA THR A 85 -10.52 11.72 -2.00
C THR A 85 -10.97 10.28 -1.79
N THR A 86 -11.98 9.81 -2.52
CA THR A 86 -12.48 8.43 -2.41
C THR A 86 -11.39 7.42 -2.77
N GLN A 87 -10.62 7.65 -3.84
CA GLN A 87 -9.55 6.75 -4.24
C GLN A 87 -8.43 6.70 -3.19
N LEU A 88 -8.06 7.84 -2.60
CA LEU A 88 -7.11 7.87 -1.49
C LEU A 88 -7.67 7.12 -0.28
N GLU A 89 -8.90 7.39 0.13
CA GLU A 89 -9.54 6.71 1.25
C GLU A 89 -9.61 5.20 1.05
N GLU A 90 -10.13 4.73 -0.08
CA GLU A 90 -10.24 3.30 -0.40
C GLU A 90 -8.89 2.60 -0.43
N ARG A 91 -7.89 3.22 -1.07
CA ARG A 91 -6.55 2.65 -1.18
C ARG A 91 -5.84 2.53 0.16
N PHE A 92 -6.17 3.40 1.12
CA PHE A 92 -5.53 3.43 2.44
C PHE A 92 -6.40 2.87 3.58
N LYS A 93 -7.57 2.30 3.27
CA LYS A 93 -8.39 1.56 4.27
C LYS A 93 -7.58 0.48 5.00
N SER A 94 -6.72 -0.25 4.28
CA SER A 94 -5.84 -1.29 4.84
C SER A 94 -4.68 -0.71 5.67
N GLN A 95 -4.25 0.52 5.40
CA GLN A 95 -3.18 1.16 6.17
C GLN A 95 -3.69 1.63 7.55
N ASN A 96 -4.99 1.89 7.70
CA ASN A 96 -5.61 2.10 9.01
C ASN A 96 -5.62 0.82 9.86
N PHE A 97 -5.74 -0.37 9.25
CA PHE A 97 -5.52 -1.62 9.96
C PHE A 97 -4.09 -1.69 10.51
N VAL A 98 -3.08 -1.39 9.69
CA VAL A 98 -1.67 -1.34 10.13
C VAL A 98 -1.49 -0.33 11.28
N GLY A 99 -2.10 0.85 11.18
CA GLY A 99 -2.01 1.88 12.24
C GLY A 99 -2.70 1.50 13.56
N ASN A 100 -3.77 0.69 13.53
CA ASN A 100 -4.59 0.35 14.70
C ASN A 100 -4.24 -1.01 15.31
N ALA A 101 -4.04 -2.03 14.47
CA ALA A 101 -3.73 -3.39 14.88
C ALA A 101 -2.27 -3.54 15.30
N LEU A 102 -1.34 -2.87 14.61
CA LEU A 102 0.10 -2.94 14.89
C LEU A 102 0.62 -1.76 15.74
N LYS A 103 -0.31 -0.95 16.27
CA LYS A 103 0.02 0.19 17.14
C LYS A 103 0.90 -0.23 18.32
N PHE A 104 0.71 -1.44 18.85
CA PHE A 104 1.43 -1.93 20.01
C PHE A 104 2.93 -2.12 19.77
N GLU A 105 3.37 -2.30 18.52
CA GLU A 105 4.77 -2.59 18.17
C GLU A 105 5.65 -1.33 18.13
N LEU A 106 5.04 -0.15 18.16
CA LEU A 106 5.78 1.10 18.23
C LEU A 106 6.45 1.23 19.60
N PRO A 107 7.75 1.59 19.68
CA PRO A 107 8.48 1.60 20.95
C PRO A 107 7.80 2.41 22.06
N GLY A 108 7.25 3.58 21.71
CA GLY A 108 6.50 4.41 22.65
C GLY A 108 5.18 3.76 23.12
N SER A 109 4.44 3.13 22.21
CA SER A 109 3.20 2.43 22.54
C SER A 109 3.47 1.13 23.32
N LEU A 110 4.48 0.36 22.93
CA LEU A 110 4.91 -0.83 23.67
C LEU A 110 5.29 -0.49 25.13
N ALA A 111 5.87 0.70 25.36
CA ALA A 111 6.26 1.15 26.69
C ALA A 111 5.10 1.69 27.55
N SER A 112 4.09 2.32 26.95
CA SER A 112 3.10 3.13 27.71
C SER A 112 1.63 2.85 27.41
N LEU A 113 1.29 2.00 26.45
CA LEU A 113 -0.11 1.73 26.09
C LEU A 113 -0.83 1.02 27.24
N ASP A 114 -2.12 1.32 27.40
CA ASP A 114 -2.96 0.65 28.39
C ASP A 114 -3.14 -0.83 28.03
N ILE A 115 -3.23 -1.69 29.05
CA ILE A 115 -3.34 -3.15 28.88
C ILE A 115 -4.62 -3.50 28.11
N THR A 116 -5.73 -2.76 28.33
CA THR A 116 -6.99 -3.04 27.64
C THR A 116 -6.95 -2.65 26.17
N GLU A 117 -6.29 -1.54 25.82
CA GLU A 117 -6.08 -1.13 24.43
C GLU A 117 -5.10 -2.07 23.72
N MET A 118 -4.02 -2.45 24.40
CA MET A 118 -3.03 -3.41 23.89
C MET A 118 -3.69 -4.74 23.54
N ARG A 119 -4.51 -5.28 24.44
CA ARG A 119 -5.24 -6.53 24.20
C ARG A 119 -6.19 -6.42 23.01
N LYS A 120 -6.84 -5.27 22.80
CA LYS A 120 -7.68 -5.04 21.61
C LYS A 120 -6.85 -5.07 20.32
N SER A 121 -5.73 -4.33 20.29
CA SER A 121 -4.85 -4.30 19.12
C SER A 121 -4.26 -5.68 18.81
N VAL A 122 -3.81 -6.43 19.82
CA VAL A 122 -3.29 -7.79 19.66
C VAL A 122 -4.38 -8.74 19.15
N ASN A 123 -5.59 -8.68 19.70
CA ASN A 123 -6.71 -9.49 19.20
C ASN A 123 -7.02 -9.20 17.71
N VAL A 124 -7.01 -7.93 17.30
CA VAL A 124 -7.24 -7.56 15.89
C VAL A 124 -6.09 -8.08 15.02
N PHE A 125 -4.84 -7.93 15.46
CA PHE A 125 -3.66 -8.44 14.75
C PHE A 125 -3.70 -9.95 14.53
N VAL A 126 -3.91 -10.73 15.59
CA VAL A 126 -3.94 -12.20 15.51
C VAL A 126 -5.12 -12.65 14.66
N ASN A 127 -6.27 -11.96 14.75
CA ASN A 127 -7.43 -12.33 13.95
C ASN A 127 -7.26 -12.11 12.45
N GLU A 128 -6.55 -11.06 12.04
CA GLU A 128 -6.34 -10.77 10.62
C GLU A 128 -5.18 -11.56 10.02
N ASN A 129 -4.21 -11.99 10.84
CA ASN A 129 -3.02 -12.72 10.39
C ASN A 129 -3.05 -14.22 10.73
N LYS A 130 -4.23 -14.80 11.00
CA LYS A 130 -4.38 -16.23 11.40
C LYS A 130 -3.68 -17.19 10.43
N GLY A 131 -3.78 -16.94 9.13
CA GLY A 131 -3.18 -17.81 8.10
C GLY A 131 -1.64 -17.82 8.13
N ASP A 132 -1.03 -16.73 8.57
CA ASP A 132 0.42 -16.59 8.63
C ASP A 132 1.01 -17.02 9.98
N ILE A 133 0.23 -16.85 11.05
CA ILE A 133 0.68 -17.01 12.44
C ILE A 133 0.28 -18.36 13.04
N CYS A 134 -0.92 -18.88 12.75
CA CYS A 134 -1.46 -20.10 13.35
C CYS A 134 -1.21 -21.34 12.47
N LYS A 135 0.05 -21.56 12.04
CA LYS A 135 0.39 -22.68 11.14
C LYS A 135 0.42 -24.05 11.82
N ASP A 136 0.49 -24.08 13.15
CA ASP A 136 0.72 -25.30 13.95
C ASP A 136 -0.51 -25.78 14.76
N GLY A 137 -1.74 -25.42 14.33
CA GLY A 137 -2.96 -25.82 15.05
C GLY A 137 -3.18 -25.11 16.39
N VAL A 138 -2.38 -24.08 16.69
CA VAL A 138 -2.53 -23.22 17.86
C VAL A 138 -3.78 -22.37 17.70
N GLU A 139 -4.67 -22.40 18.68
CA GLU A 139 -5.86 -21.56 18.68
C GLU A 139 -5.48 -20.08 18.80
N VAL A 140 -6.27 -19.22 18.17
CA VAL A 140 -6.12 -17.76 18.18
C VAL A 140 -6.06 -17.21 19.62
N VAL A 141 -6.81 -17.84 20.53
CA VAL A 141 -6.89 -17.46 21.94
C VAL A 141 -5.55 -17.70 22.64
N ASP A 142 -4.94 -18.86 22.44
CA ASP A 142 -3.66 -19.22 23.05
C ASP A 142 -2.53 -18.34 22.51
N TYR A 143 -2.50 -18.09 21.19
CA TYR A 143 -1.51 -17.19 20.61
C TYR A 143 -1.61 -15.77 21.18
N THR A 144 -2.83 -15.26 21.34
CA THR A 144 -3.09 -13.93 21.90
C THR A 144 -2.62 -13.85 23.35
N ALA A 145 -2.92 -14.88 24.17
CA ALA A 145 -2.51 -14.93 25.57
C ALA A 145 -0.99 -14.92 25.73
N ASP A 146 -0.29 -15.74 24.96
CA ASP A 146 1.17 -15.84 25.03
C ASP A 146 1.85 -14.57 24.51
N LEU A 147 1.37 -13.99 23.40
CA LEU A 147 1.89 -12.73 22.88
C LEU A 147 1.71 -11.58 23.89
N MET A 148 0.56 -11.53 24.58
CA MET A 148 0.36 -10.56 25.66
C MET A 148 1.36 -10.77 26.81
N GLY A 149 1.61 -12.02 27.21
CA GLY A 149 2.60 -12.35 28.24
C GLY A 149 4.03 -11.94 27.85
N GLU A 150 4.43 -12.22 26.61
CA GLU A 150 5.72 -11.80 26.06
C GLU A 150 5.84 -10.27 26.05
N ILE A 151 4.81 -9.54 25.63
CA ILE A 151 4.80 -8.07 25.62
C ILE A 151 4.91 -7.50 27.04
N GLU A 152 4.16 -8.03 28.01
CA GLU A 152 4.19 -7.56 29.39
C GLU A 152 5.57 -7.80 30.03
N SER A 153 6.14 -9.00 29.82
CA SER A 153 7.51 -9.33 30.25
C SER A 153 8.54 -8.41 29.61
N PHE A 154 8.45 -8.20 28.30
CA PHE A 154 9.38 -7.34 27.56
C PHE A 154 9.27 -5.87 28.00
N ARG A 155 8.05 -5.38 28.23
CA ARG A 155 7.79 -4.03 28.76
C ARG A 155 8.34 -3.85 30.16
N TRP A 156 8.24 -4.86 31.02
CA TRP A 156 8.81 -4.84 32.36
C TRP A 156 10.33 -4.75 32.34
N CYS A 157 10.99 -5.58 31.53
CA CYS A 157 12.45 -5.63 31.43
C CYS A 157 13.06 -4.43 30.70
N PHE A 158 12.42 -3.94 29.63
CA PHE A 158 13.00 -2.98 28.70
C PHE A 158 12.24 -1.66 28.58
N GLY A 159 11.23 -1.41 29.42
CA GLY A 159 10.36 -0.23 29.33
C GLY A 159 11.10 1.11 29.32
N ASN A 160 12.22 1.24 30.04
CA ASN A 160 13.04 2.46 30.04
C ASN A 160 13.85 2.63 28.74
N GLN A 161 14.28 1.53 28.12
CA GLN A 161 14.99 1.55 26.83
C GLN A 161 14.01 1.84 25.68
N LEU A 162 12.82 1.23 25.73
CA LEU A 162 11.75 1.44 24.75
C LEU A 162 11.29 2.90 24.67
N LYS A 163 11.24 3.62 25.80
CA LYS A 163 10.93 5.06 25.81
C LYS A 163 11.95 5.93 25.08
N ARG A 164 13.20 5.46 24.97
CA ARG A 164 14.29 6.17 24.29
C ARG A 164 14.37 5.81 22.80
N MET A 165 13.74 4.72 22.40
CA MET A 165 13.77 4.23 21.03
C MET A 165 12.82 5.00 20.13
N SER A 166 13.27 5.26 18.91
CA SER A 166 12.53 6.08 17.94
C SER A 166 11.94 5.27 16.78
N SER A 167 12.39 4.03 16.60
CA SER A 167 12.08 3.19 15.44
C SER A 167 11.84 1.75 15.84
N VAL A 168 10.92 1.07 15.14
CA VAL A 168 10.69 -0.38 15.29
C VAL A 168 11.93 -1.21 14.94
N SER A 169 12.81 -0.69 14.07
CA SER A 169 14.09 -1.35 13.77
C SER A 169 15.03 -1.45 14.98
N GLU A 170 14.95 -0.48 15.91
CA GLU A 170 15.72 -0.51 17.17
C GLU A 170 15.15 -1.55 18.13
N VAL A 171 13.81 -1.72 18.15
CA VAL A 171 13.13 -2.80 18.90
C VAL A 171 13.54 -4.16 18.36
N LEU A 172 13.59 -4.33 17.03
CA LEU A 172 14.08 -5.56 16.41
C LEU A 172 15.55 -5.84 16.73
N ALA A 173 16.40 -4.82 16.78
CA ALA A 173 17.80 -4.97 17.18
C ALA A 173 17.92 -5.44 18.63
N LEU A 174 17.14 -4.86 19.54
CA LEU A 174 17.08 -5.27 20.94
C LEU A 174 16.56 -6.71 21.09
N LEU A 175 15.52 -7.08 20.35
CA LEU A 175 15.00 -8.45 20.36
C LEU A 175 16.06 -9.47 19.90
N LYS A 176 16.96 -9.09 18.99
CA LYS A 176 18.09 -9.94 18.56
C LYS A 176 19.20 -10.07 19.60
N GLU A 177 19.40 -9.05 20.44
CA GLU A 177 20.36 -9.10 21.54
C GLU A 177 19.85 -9.94 22.71
N VAL A 178 18.52 -9.97 22.88
CA VAL A 178 17.82 -10.80 23.86
C VAL A 178 17.61 -12.20 23.28
N ASP A 179 17.42 -13.19 24.14
CA ASP A 179 17.14 -14.56 23.71
C ASP A 179 15.85 -14.62 22.86
N MET A 180 16.03 -14.81 21.55
CA MET A 180 14.99 -14.86 20.54
C MET A 180 13.95 -15.95 20.80
N SER A 181 14.32 -17.00 21.55
CA SER A 181 13.40 -18.08 21.91
C SER A 181 12.36 -17.64 22.95
N SER A 182 12.72 -16.70 23.82
CA SER A 182 11.86 -16.21 24.90
C SER A 182 10.79 -15.21 24.43
N TYR A 183 10.98 -14.61 23.25
CA TYR A 183 10.11 -13.59 22.67
C TYR A 183 9.70 -13.93 21.23
N SER A 184 9.46 -15.21 20.96
CA SER A 184 9.24 -15.72 19.61
C SER A 184 7.99 -15.12 18.92
N LYS A 185 6.93 -14.86 19.67
CA LYS A 185 5.66 -14.32 19.14
C LYS A 185 5.78 -12.83 18.90
N LEU A 186 6.38 -12.11 19.85
CA LEU A 186 6.68 -10.69 19.71
C LEU A 186 7.63 -10.44 18.53
N LEU A 187 8.65 -11.29 18.37
CA LEU A 187 9.55 -11.24 17.21
C LEU A 187 8.79 -11.45 15.91
N SER A 188 7.92 -12.45 15.84
CA SER A 188 7.13 -12.74 14.64
C SER A 188 6.26 -11.54 14.26
N ALA A 189 5.61 -10.90 15.24
CA ALA A 189 4.82 -9.69 15.05
C ALA A 189 5.67 -8.53 14.50
N VAL A 190 6.81 -8.23 15.14
CA VAL A 190 7.74 -7.19 14.69
C VAL A 190 8.31 -7.46 13.29
N VAL A 191 8.58 -8.72 12.95
CA VAL A 191 9.03 -9.11 11.60
C VAL A 191 7.93 -8.88 10.57
N ILE A 192 6.69 -9.27 10.88
CA ILE A 192 5.52 -8.99 10.02
C ILE A 192 5.42 -7.48 9.80
N PHE A 193 5.52 -6.65 10.85
CA PHE A 193 5.48 -5.19 10.71
C PHE A 193 6.55 -4.61 9.78
N VAL A 194 7.80 -5.05 9.94
CA VAL A 194 8.92 -4.53 9.16
C VAL A 194 8.87 -5.03 7.71
N THR A 195 8.24 -6.18 7.46
CA THR A 195 8.05 -6.74 6.12
C THR A 195 6.80 -6.19 5.41
N LEU A 196 5.86 -5.57 6.14
CA LEU A 196 4.70 -4.96 5.53
C LEU A 196 5.11 -3.82 4.59
N PRO A 197 4.68 -3.85 3.31
CA PRO A 197 5.02 -2.81 2.37
C PRO A 197 4.34 -1.50 2.76
N VAL A 198 5.12 -0.53 3.21
CA VAL A 198 4.67 0.83 3.57
C VAL A 198 4.02 1.56 2.38
N THR A 199 4.37 1.15 1.15
CA THR A 199 3.82 1.73 -0.07
C THR A 199 3.64 0.65 -1.14
N VAL A 200 2.57 0.79 -1.92
CA VAL A 200 2.34 -0.04 -3.12
C VAL A 200 3.28 0.37 -4.27
N ALA A 201 4.09 1.42 -4.12
CA ALA A 201 4.94 1.96 -5.19
C ALA A 201 5.92 0.92 -5.76
N SER A 202 6.43 0.00 -4.92
CA SER A 202 7.27 -1.10 -5.40
C SER A 202 6.47 -2.05 -6.29
N ALA A 203 5.28 -2.47 -5.84
CA ALA A 203 4.37 -3.29 -6.63
C ALA A 203 3.91 -2.57 -7.92
N GLU A 204 3.59 -1.28 -7.87
CA GLU A 204 3.24 -0.47 -9.04
C GLU A 204 4.39 -0.36 -10.05
N ARG A 205 5.64 -0.23 -9.59
CA ARG A 205 6.82 -0.28 -10.46
C ARG A 205 6.96 -1.67 -11.10
N SER A 206 6.79 -2.74 -10.33
CA SER A 206 6.80 -4.11 -10.86
C SER A 206 5.69 -4.34 -11.89
N PHE A 207 4.47 -3.84 -11.63
CA PHE A 207 3.36 -3.87 -12.60
C PHE A 207 3.60 -2.98 -13.82
N SER A 208 4.30 -1.85 -13.66
CA SER A 208 4.72 -1.00 -14.77
C SER A 208 5.72 -1.73 -15.67
N LYS A 209 6.69 -2.43 -15.08
CA LYS A 209 7.63 -3.31 -15.81
C LYS A 209 6.92 -4.46 -16.50
N LEU A 210 6.01 -5.14 -15.82
CA LEU A 210 5.14 -6.17 -16.40
C LEU A 210 4.33 -5.64 -17.59
N LYS A 211 3.74 -4.44 -17.46
CA LYS A 211 3.01 -3.78 -18.54
C LYS A 211 3.93 -3.47 -19.73
N LEU A 212 5.16 -3.04 -19.48
CA LEU A 212 6.15 -2.85 -20.54
C LEU A 212 6.53 -4.17 -21.22
N ILE A 213 6.77 -5.25 -20.47
CA ILE A 213 7.04 -6.59 -21.02
C ILE A 213 5.87 -7.04 -21.93
N LYS A 214 4.63 -6.87 -21.44
CA LYS A 214 3.41 -7.27 -22.16
C LYS A 214 3.14 -6.42 -23.40
N ASN A 215 3.34 -5.10 -23.31
CA ASN A 215 3.11 -4.18 -24.43
C ASN A 215 4.22 -4.23 -25.47
N TYR A 216 5.48 -4.37 -25.07
CA TYR A 216 6.63 -4.38 -25.99
C TYR A 216 6.67 -5.66 -26.82
N LEU A 217 6.34 -6.80 -26.22
CA LEU A 217 6.39 -8.09 -26.92
C LEU A 217 5.12 -8.37 -27.74
N CYS A 218 4.03 -7.60 -27.57
CA CYS A 218 2.74 -7.77 -28.27
C CYS A 218 2.27 -9.24 -28.38
N SER A 219 2.69 -10.12 -27.47
CA SER A 219 2.60 -11.56 -27.67
C SER A 219 1.59 -12.20 -26.72
N SER A 220 0.79 -13.13 -27.24
CA SER A 220 0.12 -14.18 -26.48
C SER A 220 1.16 -15.11 -25.85
N ILE A 221 1.88 -14.62 -24.84
CA ILE A 221 2.88 -15.38 -24.09
C ILE A 221 2.16 -16.22 -23.03
N SER A 222 2.64 -17.44 -22.78
CA SER A 222 2.13 -18.26 -21.68
C SER A 222 2.43 -17.61 -20.33
N GLN A 223 1.56 -17.85 -19.34
CA GLN A 223 1.69 -17.29 -17.99
C GLN A 223 3.07 -17.62 -17.38
N ASP A 224 3.52 -18.87 -17.49
CA ASP A 224 4.81 -19.33 -16.93
C ASP A 224 6.01 -18.55 -17.49
N ARG A 225 6.01 -18.27 -18.80
CA ARG A 225 7.09 -17.54 -19.45
C ARG A 225 7.05 -16.06 -19.09
N MET A 226 5.85 -15.49 -18.92
CA MET A 226 5.68 -14.12 -18.45
C MET A 226 6.20 -13.96 -17.02
N ASP A 227 5.84 -14.86 -16.12
CA ASP A 227 6.24 -14.81 -14.70
C ASP A 227 7.77 -14.93 -14.58
N SER A 228 8.38 -15.83 -15.37
CA SER A 228 9.84 -15.97 -15.43
C SER A 228 10.55 -14.69 -15.91
N LEU A 229 10.02 -14.03 -16.95
CA LEU A 229 10.57 -12.76 -17.45
C LEU A 229 10.34 -11.60 -16.48
N ALA A 230 9.22 -11.62 -15.75
CA ALA A 230 8.92 -10.65 -14.71
C ALA A 230 9.95 -10.72 -13.59
N ILE A 231 10.25 -11.93 -13.10
CA ILE A 231 11.26 -12.16 -12.05
C ILE A 231 12.63 -11.64 -12.51
N LEU A 232 13.08 -12.00 -13.73
CA LEU A 232 14.34 -11.49 -14.28
C LEU A 232 14.37 -9.96 -14.42
N SER A 233 13.23 -9.34 -14.73
CA SER A 233 13.15 -7.88 -14.86
C SER A 233 13.07 -7.15 -13.51
N ILE A 234 12.48 -7.77 -12.48
CA ILE A 234 12.38 -7.23 -11.13
C ILE A 234 13.74 -7.37 -10.43
N GLU A 235 14.31 -8.57 -10.46
CA GLU A 235 15.61 -8.93 -9.89
C GLU A 235 16.75 -8.71 -10.88
N ASN A 236 16.67 -7.65 -11.68
CA ASN A 236 17.61 -7.44 -12.78
C ASN A 236 19.06 -7.35 -12.29
N THR A 237 19.31 -6.71 -11.16
CA THR A 237 20.64 -6.57 -10.56
C THR A 237 21.27 -7.93 -10.28
N GLU A 238 20.51 -8.84 -9.69
CA GLU A 238 20.95 -10.22 -9.44
C GLU A 238 21.04 -11.02 -10.73
N ALA A 239 20.12 -10.83 -11.68
CA ALA A 239 20.20 -11.47 -12.98
C ALA A 239 21.48 -11.08 -13.75
N TRP A 240 21.93 -9.82 -13.62
CA TRP A 240 23.19 -9.34 -14.21
C TRP A 240 24.44 -9.86 -13.49
N SER A 241 24.32 -10.28 -12.23
CA SER A 241 25.44 -10.87 -11.46
C SER A 241 25.65 -12.36 -11.76
N LEU A 242 24.70 -13.00 -12.46
CA LEU A 242 24.79 -14.41 -12.86
C LEU A 242 25.93 -14.65 -13.87
N ASN A 243 26.71 -15.70 -13.62
CA ASN A 243 27.72 -16.15 -14.57
C ASN A 243 27.05 -16.90 -15.74
N MET A 244 27.09 -16.29 -16.92
CA MET A 244 26.46 -16.80 -18.13
C MET A 244 27.07 -18.12 -18.63
N GLU A 245 28.38 -18.33 -18.45
CA GLU A 245 29.05 -19.57 -18.88
C GLU A 245 28.51 -20.76 -18.07
N LYS A 246 28.47 -20.62 -16.74
CA LYS A 246 27.90 -21.64 -15.85
C LYS A 246 26.41 -21.90 -16.14
N LEU A 247 25.68 -20.87 -16.58
CA LEU A 247 24.27 -21.01 -16.94
C LEU A 247 24.10 -21.82 -18.22
N ILE A 248 24.96 -21.58 -19.23
CA ILE A 248 24.97 -22.33 -20.49
C ILE A 248 25.28 -23.80 -20.23
N ASP A 249 26.30 -24.09 -19.40
CA ASP A 249 26.68 -25.46 -19.05
C ASP A 249 25.53 -26.20 -18.38
N LYS A 250 24.91 -25.60 -17.35
CA LYS A 250 23.72 -26.16 -16.68
C LYS A 250 22.53 -26.36 -17.63
N PHE A 251 22.34 -25.46 -18.58
CA PHE A 251 21.27 -25.58 -19.56
C PHE A 251 21.53 -26.75 -20.52
N ALA A 252 22.79 -26.94 -20.94
CA ALA A 252 23.20 -28.06 -21.77
C ALA A 252 23.02 -29.40 -21.04
N GLU A 253 23.47 -29.50 -19.79
CA GLU A 253 23.30 -30.68 -18.93
C GLU A 253 21.83 -31.11 -18.82
N LYS A 254 20.95 -30.17 -18.47
CA LYS A 254 19.51 -30.46 -18.31
C LYS A 254 18.82 -30.90 -19.61
N LYS A 255 19.31 -30.43 -20.76
CA LYS A 255 18.83 -30.87 -22.09
C LYS A 255 19.29 -32.29 -22.40
N HIS A 256 20.53 -32.64 -22.04
CA HIS A 256 21.04 -34.01 -22.18
C HIS A 256 20.28 -35.01 -21.29
N GLU A 257 19.97 -34.65 -20.04
CA GLU A 257 19.16 -35.47 -19.14
C GLU A 257 17.74 -35.73 -19.66
N SER A 258 17.09 -34.69 -20.19
CA SER A 258 15.74 -34.82 -20.78
C SER A 258 15.73 -35.63 -22.09
N ALA A 259 16.85 -35.65 -22.81
CA ALA A 259 17.02 -36.49 -24.00
C ALA A 259 17.22 -37.96 -23.61
N ASN A 260 18.09 -38.24 -22.64
CA ASN A 260 18.35 -39.60 -22.17
C ASN A 260 17.12 -40.26 -21.52
N SER A 261 16.33 -39.51 -20.74
CA SER A 261 15.07 -40.03 -20.15
C SER A 261 14.01 -40.42 -21.20
N LYS A 262 14.04 -39.82 -22.40
CA LYS A 262 13.16 -40.23 -23.52
C LYS A 262 13.69 -41.46 -24.27
N PHE A 263 14.99 -41.72 -24.20
CA PHE A 263 15.60 -42.92 -24.80
C PHE A 263 15.45 -44.16 -23.91
N GLU A 264 15.33 -44.02 -22.60
CA GLU A 264 15.09 -45.16 -21.67
C GLU A 264 13.63 -45.64 -21.62
N LEU A 265 12.71 -44.95 -22.31
CA LEU A 265 11.29 -45.31 -22.40
C LEU A 265 10.89 -45.93 -23.75
N LEU A 266 11.87 -46.31 -24.58
CA LEU A 266 11.71 -47.05 -25.84
C LEU A 266 12.44 -48.39 -25.74
#